data_AF-A0AAW0WFI4-F1
#
_entry.id   AF-A0AAW0WFI4-F1
#
_cell.length_a   1.000
_cell.length_b   1.000
_cell.length_c   1.000
_cell.angle_alpha   90.00
_cell.angle_beta   90.00
_cell.angle_gamma   90.00
#
_symmetry.space_group_name_H-M   'P 1'
#
loop_
_entity.id
_entity.type
_entity.pdbx_description
1 polymer ?
#
loop_
_entity_poly.entity_id
_entity_poly.type
_entity_poly.pdbx_seq_one_letter_code
_entity_poly.pdbx_strand_id
1 'polypeptide(L)'
;MVSVEPLSAVDPQLLPLLSKPLQWYQGLTRVLQSKYQERHRSLTSNDGNIQHVVVLSSTCSDAFMMLSINLHHQKAELCCVYKQLKGEGSSRASIDCRIQGLIQDFVNACCFHLWCGLL
;
A
#
# COMPACT_ATOMS: atom_id res chain seq x y z
N MET A 1 -3.29 5.28 -18.56
CA MET A 1 -3.77 3.95 -18.11
C MET A 1 -3.59 3.91 -16.60
N VAL A 2 -4.43 3.23 -15.84
CA VAL A 2 -4.19 3.05 -14.39
C VAL A 2 -3.42 1.75 -14.22
N SER A 3 -2.36 1.79 -13.43
CA SER A 3 -1.55 0.63 -13.07
C SER A 3 -1.69 0.31 -11.60
N VAL A 4 -1.67 -0.99 -11.30
CA VAL A 4 -1.68 -1.53 -9.94
C VAL A 4 -0.45 -2.43 -9.84
N GLU A 5 0.54 -1.99 -9.07
CA GLU A 5 1.80 -2.70 -8.89
C GLU A 5 1.89 -3.23 -7.45
N PRO A 6 1.97 -4.56 -7.25
CA PRO A 6 2.25 -5.12 -5.92
C PRO A 6 3.56 -4.58 -5.38
N LEU A 7 3.66 -4.44 -4.05
CA LEU A 7 4.87 -3.89 -3.42
C LEU A 7 6.13 -4.72 -3.72
N SER A 8 6.00 -6.04 -3.94
CA SER A 8 7.09 -6.92 -4.37
C SER A 8 7.55 -6.68 -5.81
N ALA A 9 6.69 -6.17 -6.67
CA ALA A 9 7.04 -5.81 -8.04
C ALA A 9 7.79 -4.47 -8.09
N VAL A 10 7.53 -3.60 -7.11
CA VAL A 10 8.26 -2.33 -6.90
C VAL A 10 9.68 -2.61 -6.42
N ASP A 11 9.84 -3.43 -5.38
CA ASP A 11 11.14 -3.88 -4.88
C ASP A 11 11.02 -5.28 -4.26
N PRO A 12 11.72 -6.31 -4.79
CA PRO A 12 11.72 -7.65 -4.24
C PRO A 12 12.15 -7.75 -2.77
N GLN A 13 12.96 -6.80 -2.28
CA GLN A 13 13.40 -6.76 -0.87
C GLN A 13 12.25 -6.47 0.10
N LEU A 14 11.09 -6.01 -0.39
CA LEU A 14 9.90 -5.75 0.40
C LEU A 14 9.03 -7.01 0.60
N LEU A 15 9.39 -8.13 -0.01
CA LEU A 15 8.69 -9.41 0.14
C LEU A 15 8.46 -9.83 1.61
N PRO A 16 9.37 -9.61 2.57
CA PRO A 16 9.12 -9.93 3.98
C PRO A 16 7.93 -9.18 4.60
N LEU A 17 7.54 -8.01 4.06
CA LEU A 17 6.32 -7.29 4.47
C LEU A 17 5.04 -7.95 3.95
N LEU A 18 5.14 -8.77 2.91
CA LEU A 18 4.03 -9.46 2.24
C LEU A 18 3.81 -10.89 2.78
N SER A 19 4.74 -11.41 3.57
CA SER A 19 4.68 -12.76 4.16
C SER A 19 4.26 -12.75 5.63
N LYS A 20 3.48 -11.74 6.07
CA LYS A 20 3.05 -11.60 7.46
C LYS A 20 1.70 -12.30 7.69
N PRO A 21 1.37 -12.71 8.94
CA PRO A 21 0.04 -13.26 9.23
C PRO A 21 -1.05 -12.18 9.08
N LEU A 22 -2.29 -12.61 8.79
CA LEU A 22 -3.42 -11.69 8.55
C LEU A 22 -3.60 -10.64 9.66
N GLN A 23 -3.43 -11.06 10.92
CA GLN A 23 -3.54 -10.20 12.10
C GLN A 23 -2.57 -9.02 12.07
N TRP A 24 -1.38 -9.20 11.47
CA TRP A 24 -0.42 -8.12 11.31
C TRP A 24 -0.97 -7.04 10.37
N TYR A 25 -1.61 -7.40 9.26
CA TYR A 25 -2.25 -6.43 8.37
C TYR A 25 -3.44 -5.73 9.02
N GLN A 26 -4.23 -6.46 9.81
CA GLN A 26 -5.33 -5.86 10.59
C GLN A 26 -4.81 -4.83 11.62
N GLY A 27 -3.65 -5.09 12.24
CA GLY A 27 -2.95 -4.12 13.08
C GLY A 27 -2.43 -2.92 12.27
N LEU A 28 -1.82 -3.18 11.12
CA LEU A 28 -1.29 -2.17 10.21
C LEU A 28 -2.39 -1.18 9.77
N THR A 29 -3.62 -1.64 9.52
CA THR A 29 -4.77 -0.76 9.24
C THR A 29 -4.87 0.40 10.22
N ARG A 30 -4.78 0.13 11.53
CA ARG A 30 -4.88 1.18 12.56
C ARG A 30 -3.70 2.15 12.52
N VAL A 31 -2.49 1.63 12.29
CA VAL A 31 -1.28 2.45 12.14
C VAL A 31 -1.41 3.39 10.94
N LEU A 32 -1.89 2.88 9.80
CA LEU A 32 -2.10 3.69 8.60
C LEU A 32 -3.16 4.77 8.85
N GLN A 33 -4.31 4.41 9.42
CA GLN A 33 -5.38 5.36 9.72
C GLN A 33 -4.91 6.48 10.66
N SER A 34 -4.18 6.12 11.72
CA SER A 34 -3.64 7.07 12.69
C SER A 34 -2.55 7.99 12.09
N LYS A 35 -1.60 7.42 11.34
CA LYS A 35 -0.48 8.17 10.75
C LYS A 35 -0.92 9.13 9.64
N TYR A 36 -1.86 8.70 8.79
CA TYR A 36 -2.21 9.43 7.57
C TYR A 36 -3.43 10.33 7.72
N GLN A 37 -4.25 10.16 8.78
CA GLN A 37 -5.36 11.06 9.12
C GLN A 37 -6.22 11.41 7.88
N GLU A 38 -6.36 12.68 7.51
CA GLU A 38 -7.16 13.13 6.36
C GLU A 38 -6.70 12.59 5.00
N ARG A 39 -5.47 12.04 4.91
CA ARG A 39 -4.90 11.45 3.69
C ARG A 39 -5.20 9.95 3.54
N HIS A 40 -6.00 9.35 4.42
CA HIS A 40 -6.46 7.97 4.22
C HIS A 40 -7.95 7.89 3.87
N ARG A 41 -8.34 6.81 3.18
CA ARG A 41 -9.74 6.43 2.98
C ARG A 41 -9.88 4.95 3.29
N SER A 42 -10.97 4.57 3.96
CA SER A 42 -11.28 3.17 4.25
C SER A 42 -12.53 2.78 3.45
N LEU A 43 -12.47 1.66 2.74
CA LEU A 43 -13.60 1.10 2.02
C LEU A 43 -13.78 -0.35 2.45
N THR A 44 -15.04 -0.76 2.63
CA THR A 44 -15.36 -2.13 2.99
C THR A 44 -16.41 -2.64 2.00
N SER A 45 -16.25 -3.89 1.54
CA SER A 45 -17.26 -4.54 0.71
C SER A 45 -18.58 -4.68 1.47
N ASN A 46 -19.69 -4.79 0.72
CA ASN A 46 -21.03 -4.85 1.31
C ASN A 46 -21.23 -6.05 2.25
N ASP A 47 -20.48 -7.14 2.03
CA ASP A 47 -20.47 -8.35 2.85
C ASP A 47 -19.46 -8.29 4.02
N GLY A 48 -18.67 -7.22 4.14
CA GLY A 48 -17.66 -7.04 5.18
C GLY A 48 -16.37 -7.85 4.98
N ASN A 49 -16.30 -8.72 3.97
CA ASN A 49 -15.20 -9.66 3.80
C ASN A 49 -13.92 -9.03 3.23
N ILE A 50 -14.05 -7.93 2.49
CA ILE A 50 -12.92 -7.22 1.90
C ILE A 50 -12.85 -5.82 2.49
N GLN A 51 -11.69 -5.48 3.02
CA GLN A 51 -11.39 -4.16 3.57
C GLN A 51 -10.23 -3.56 2.78
N HIS A 52 -10.35 -2.30 2.41
CA HIS A 52 -9.32 -1.52 1.76
C HIS A 52 -8.99 -0.30 2.61
N VAL A 53 -7.70 -0.07 2.83
CA VAL A 53 -7.18 1.19 3.35
C VAL A 53 -6.32 1.81 2.27
N VAL A 54 -6.73 2.99 1.81
CA VAL A 54 -6.04 3.77 0.78
C VAL A 54 -5.30 4.91 1.46
N VAL A 55 -4.03 5.11 1.11
CA VAL A 55 -3.18 6.22 1.55
C VAL A 55 -2.84 7.08 0.34
N LEU A 56 -3.35 8.31 0.33
CA LEU A 56 -3.18 9.27 -0.76
C LEU A 56 -1.80 9.92 -0.71
N SER A 57 -1.17 10.07 -1.88
CA SER A 57 0.06 10.86 -1.99
C SER A 57 -0.21 12.33 -1.69
N SER A 58 0.70 12.97 -0.95
CA SER A 58 0.69 14.41 -0.72
C SER A 58 1.24 15.21 -1.91
N THR A 59 1.96 14.55 -2.82
CA THR A 59 2.69 15.19 -3.93
C THR A 59 2.18 14.80 -5.31
N CYS A 60 1.38 13.74 -5.42
CA CYS A 60 0.85 13.23 -6.68
C CYS A 60 -0.62 12.81 -6.54
N SER A 61 -1.55 13.66 -6.99
CA SER A 61 -3.00 13.38 -6.91
C SER A 61 -3.43 12.10 -7.62
N ASP A 62 -2.63 11.64 -8.58
CA ASP A 62 -2.92 10.50 -9.44
C ASP A 62 -2.29 9.19 -8.91
N ALA A 63 -1.85 9.17 -7.64
CA ALA A 63 -1.23 8.00 -7.02
C ALA A 63 -1.62 7.81 -5.56
N PHE A 64 -1.75 6.54 -5.15
CA PHE A 64 -1.99 6.13 -3.77
C PHE A 64 -1.41 4.75 -3.47
N MET A 65 -1.14 4.49 -2.20
CA MET A 65 -0.87 3.13 -1.71
C MET A 65 -2.15 2.51 -1.19
N MET A 66 -2.29 1.20 -1.32
CA MET A 66 -3.44 0.47 -0.83
C MET A 66 -3.01 -0.78 -0.07
N LEU A 67 -3.59 -0.95 1.11
CA LEU A 67 -3.69 -2.22 1.82
C LEU A 67 -5.08 -2.81 1.53
N SER A 68 -5.14 -4.00 0.97
CA SER A 68 -6.36 -4.79 0.86
C SER A 68 -6.28 -6.01 1.77
N ILE A 69 -7.34 -6.29 2.52
CA ILE A 69 -7.47 -7.46 3.39
C ILE A 69 -8.72 -8.22 2.95
N ASN A 70 -8.56 -9.48 2.57
CA ASN A 70 -9.63 -10.40 2.28
C ASN A 70 -9.73 -11.43 3.42
N LEU A 71 -10.76 -11.27 4.26
CA LEU A 71 -11.02 -12.13 5.42
C LEU A 71 -11.46 -13.53 5.00
N HIS A 72 -12.17 -13.66 3.88
CA HIS A 72 -12.64 -14.95 3.39
C HIS A 72 -11.48 -15.84 2.95
N HIS A 73 -10.53 -15.29 2.19
CA HIS A 73 -9.34 -16.02 1.72
C HIS A 73 -8.15 -15.95 2.66
N GLN A 74 -8.27 -15.26 3.80
CA GLN A 74 -7.18 -15.03 4.75
C GLN A 74 -5.93 -14.43 4.10
N LYS A 75 -6.12 -13.50 3.15
CA LYS A 75 -5.04 -12.88 2.36
C LYS A 75 -5.05 -11.37 2.52
N ALA A 76 -3.88 -10.78 2.39
CA ALA A 76 -3.73 -9.33 2.29
C ALA A 76 -2.73 -8.97 1.20
N GLU A 77 -2.92 -7.80 0.62
CA GLU A 77 -2.10 -7.27 -0.46
C GLU A 77 -1.72 -5.82 -0.16
N LEU A 78 -0.45 -5.48 -0.41
CA LEU A 78 0.03 -4.11 -0.43
C LEU A 78 0.41 -3.76 -1.87
N CYS A 79 -0.18 -2.70 -2.41
CA CYS A 79 0.08 -2.28 -3.78
C CYS A 79 0.14 -0.76 -3.92
N CYS A 80 0.89 -0.31 -4.92
CA CYS A 80 0.88 1.06 -5.41
C CYS A 80 -0.07 1.15 -6.59
N VAL A 81 -0.99 2.11 -6.55
CA VAL A 81 -1.92 2.41 -7.65
C VAL A 81 -1.61 3.80 -8.16
N TYR A 82 -1.38 3.92 -9.46
CA TYR A 82 -1.04 5.21 -10.07
C TYR A 82 -1.47 5.26 -11.53
N LYS A 83 -1.63 6.49 -12.04
CA LYS A 83 -1.91 6.72 -13.45
C LYS A 83 -0.60 6.85 -14.24
N GLN A 84 -0.40 5.96 -15.21
CA GLN A 84 0.70 6.06 -16.17
C GLN A 84 0.50 7.27 -17.10
N LEU A 85 1.56 8.06 -17.29
CA LEU A 85 1.60 9.12 -18.29
C LEU A 85 1.74 8.54 -19.70
N LYS A 86 1.03 9.12 -20.67
CA LYS A 86 1.15 8.73 -22.08
C LYS A 86 2.46 9.26 -22.64
N GLY A 87 3.34 8.38 -23.12
CA GLY A 87 4.58 8.75 -23.82
C GLY A 87 5.87 8.25 -23.16
N GLU A 88 5.80 7.72 -21.95
CA GLU A 88 6.92 7.04 -21.32
C GLU A 88 6.93 5.58 -21.80
N GLY A 89 7.94 5.23 -22.59
CA GLY A 89 8.14 3.89 -23.11
C GLY A 89 8.15 2.84 -22.01
N SER A 90 7.82 1.60 -22.38
CA SER A 90 7.58 0.42 -21.53
C SER A 90 8.78 -0.08 -20.71
N SER A 91 9.58 0.79 -20.10
CA SER A 91 10.54 0.37 -19.08
C SER A 91 9.84 0.38 -17.72
N ARG A 92 9.57 -0.82 -17.20
CA ARG A 92 9.24 -1.10 -15.79
C ARG A 92 10.26 -0.51 -14.77
N ALA A 93 11.33 0.11 -15.25
CA ALA A 93 12.52 0.49 -14.49
C ALA A 93 12.47 1.90 -13.90
N SER A 94 11.54 2.76 -14.32
CA SER A 94 11.33 4.05 -13.67
C SER A 94 10.01 4.03 -12.92
N ILE A 95 10.03 3.50 -11.69
CA ILE A 95 9.09 3.97 -10.67
C ILE A 95 9.25 5.48 -10.67
N ASP A 96 8.23 6.15 -11.17
CA ASP A 96 8.18 7.60 -11.32
C ASP A 96 8.65 8.26 -10.02
N CYS A 97 9.62 9.17 -10.10
CA CYS A 97 10.17 9.83 -8.91
C CYS A 97 9.07 10.50 -8.07
N ARG A 98 7.93 10.84 -8.69
CA ARG A 98 6.74 11.38 -8.02
C ARG A 98 6.06 10.40 -7.07
N ILE A 99 6.16 9.09 -7.31
CA ILE A 99 5.53 8.05 -6.47
C ILE A 99 6.53 7.39 -5.50
N GLN A 100 7.84 7.55 -5.71
CA GLN A 100 8.87 6.99 -4.82
C GLN A 100 8.72 7.47 -3.38
N GLY A 101 8.48 8.77 -3.16
CA GLY A 101 8.28 9.32 -1.81
C GLY A 101 7.05 8.71 -1.11
N LEU A 102 5.96 8.51 -1.84
CA LEU A 102 4.76 7.85 -1.33
C LEU A 102 5.06 6.40 -0.91
N ILE A 103 5.76 5.64 -1.76
CA ILE A 103 6.12 4.25 -1.48
C ILE A 103 7.03 4.19 -0.24
N GLN A 104 8.07 5.03 -0.19
CA GLN A 104 9.00 5.08 0.94
C GLN A 104 8.28 5.41 2.24
N ASP A 105 7.40 6.42 2.24
CA ASP A 105 6.63 6.78 3.42
C ASP A 105 5.73 5.64 3.91
N PHE A 106 5.11 4.91 2.98
CA PHE A 106 4.23 3.78 3.29
C PHE A 106 5.02 2.57 3.81
N VAL A 107 6.15 2.25 3.19
CA VAL A 107 7.08 1.21 3.67
C VAL A 107 7.58 1.56 5.08
N ASN A 108 7.91 2.82 5.34
CA ASN A 108 8.29 3.28 6.68
C ASN A 108 7.17 3.07 7.71
N ALA A 109 5.90 3.24 7.34
CA ALA A 109 4.78 2.92 8.22
C ALA A 109 4.68 1.42 8.51
N CYS A 110 4.95 0.57 7.51
CA CYS A 110 5.01 -0.88 7.69
C CYS A 110 6.17 -1.28 8.64
N CYS A 111 7.35 -0.70 8.44
CA CYS A 111 8.53 -0.94 9.30
C CYS A 111 8.29 -0.45 10.74
N PHE A 112 7.65 0.70 10.92
CA PHE A 112 7.24 1.16 12.25
C PHE A 112 6.29 0.15 12.92
N HIS A 113 5.30 -0.35 12.18
CA HIS A 113 4.39 -1.36 12.72
C HIS A 113 5.11 -2.66 13.11
N LEU A 114 6.09 -3.11 12.30
CA LEU A 114 6.96 -4.24 12.65
C LEU A 114 7.70 -3.98 13.96
N TRP A 115 8.33 -2.81 14.09
CA TRP A 115 9.11 -2.47 15.26
C TRP A 115 8.24 -2.42 16.52
N CYS A 116 7.05 -1.82 16.45
CA CYS A 116 6.12 -1.79 17.59
C CYS A 116 5.66 -3.18 18.03
N GLY A 117 5.61 -4.17 17.14
CA GLY A 117 5.26 -5.54 17.49
C GLY A 117 6.39 -6.37 18.11
N LEU A 118 7.61 -5.81 18.18
CA LEU A 118 8.78 -6.43 18.83
C LEU A 118 8.96 -5.93 20.27
N LEU A 119 8.24 -4.89 20.67
CA LEU A 119 8.22 -4.31 22.01
C LEU A 119 7.13 -4.96 22.86
#